data_AF-Q9RC69-F1
#
_entry.id   AF-Q9RC69-F1
#
_cell.length_a   1.000
_cell.length_b   1.000
_cell.length_c   1.000
_cell.angle_alpha   90.00
_cell.angle_beta   90.00
_cell.angle_gamma   90.00
#
_symmetry.space_group_name_H-M   'P 1'
#
loop_
_entity.id
_entity.type
_entity.pdbx_description
1 polymer ?
#
loop_
_entity_poly.entity_id
_entity_poly.type
_entity_poly.pdbx_seq_one_letter_code
_entity_poly.pdbx_strand_id
1 'polypeptide(L)'
;MPNSPAQAPDPNEQQTGRIQEYIHSPIKQKILYKRTLLIVIMSQIFGGAGLAAGVTVGALLAQDMLGGDRYAGIPAALLTLGSAAAAFFVGRLSDRFGRRMGLGTGFLLGGVGAIIVIYAAVSNSVILLFLGLLLNGAGNATNLQARYAGTDLAKPKQRATAISMAMVATTFGAVAGPNLV
;
A
#
# COMPACT_ATOMS: atom_id res chain seq x y z
N MET A 1 -53.60 21.14 17.59
CA MET A 1 -52.41 21.39 16.76
C MET A 1 -51.70 20.05 16.59
N PRO A 2 -51.53 19.53 15.36
CA PRO A 2 -50.85 18.24 15.16
C PRO A 2 -49.34 18.43 15.32
N ASN A 3 -48.71 17.60 16.16
CA ASN A 3 -47.26 17.50 16.26
C ASN A 3 -46.69 16.98 14.93
N SER A 4 -45.90 17.79 14.24
CA SER A 4 -45.08 17.34 13.10
C SER A 4 -44.15 16.21 13.57
N PRO A 5 -43.98 15.13 12.79
CA PRO A 5 -43.02 14.08 13.11
C PRO A 5 -41.62 14.67 13.09
N ALA A 6 -40.82 14.41 14.14
CA ALA A 6 -39.42 14.81 14.20
C ALA A 6 -38.68 14.31 12.95
N GLN A 7 -38.33 15.25 12.06
CA GLN A 7 -37.52 14.95 10.88
C GLN A 7 -36.18 14.36 11.33
N ALA A 8 -35.84 13.19 10.81
CA ALA A 8 -34.54 12.59 11.07
C ALA A 8 -33.42 13.55 10.64
N PRO A 9 -32.34 13.73 11.42
CA PRO A 9 -31.30 14.70 11.10
C PRO A 9 -30.65 14.40 9.74
N ASP A 10 -30.37 15.44 8.96
CA ASP A 10 -29.76 15.31 7.64
C ASP A 10 -28.43 14.53 7.73
N PRO A 11 -28.18 13.52 6.88
CA PRO A 11 -26.92 12.77 6.86
C PRO A 11 -25.67 13.67 6.86
N ASN A 12 -25.74 14.83 6.22
CA ASN A 12 -24.63 15.80 6.17
C ASN A 12 -24.38 16.51 7.51
N GLU A 13 -25.43 16.80 8.29
CA GLU A 13 -25.29 17.37 9.63
C GLU A 13 -24.71 16.36 10.61
N GLN A 14 -25.11 15.08 10.52
CA GLN A 14 -24.55 14.01 11.35
C GLN A 14 -23.06 13.76 11.05
N GLN A 15 -22.66 13.82 9.77
CA GLN A 15 -21.26 13.67 9.38
C GLN A 15 -20.40 14.85 9.83
N THR A 16 -20.93 16.07 9.72
CA THR A 16 -20.27 17.30 10.20
C THR A 16 -20.10 17.28 11.72
N GLY A 17 -21.13 16.86 12.47
CA GLY A 17 -21.07 16.72 13.93
C GLY A 17 -20.03 15.68 14.38
N ARG A 18 -19.95 14.52 13.70
CA ARG A 18 -18.92 13.52 13.99
C ARG A 18 -17.51 14.07 13.79
N ILE A 19 -17.24 14.77 12.69
CA ILE A 19 -15.91 15.34 12.40
C ILE A 19 -15.52 16.39 13.46
N GLN A 20 -16.44 17.27 13.85
CA GLN A 20 -16.19 18.27 14.90
C GLN A 20 -15.86 17.61 16.25
N GLU A 21 -16.53 16.51 16.60
CA GLU A 21 -16.26 15.76 17.82
C GLU A 21 -14.82 15.18 17.86
N TYR A 22 -14.30 14.73 16.71
CA TYR A 22 -12.88 14.32 16.60
C TYR A 22 -11.92 15.50 16.67
N ILE A 23 -12.29 16.68 16.15
CA ILE A 23 -11.43 17.87 16.18
C ILE A 23 -11.27 18.41 17.61
N HIS A 24 -12.34 18.38 18.42
CA HIS A 24 -12.32 18.93 19.78
C HIS A 24 -11.91 17.92 20.87
N SER A 25 -11.93 16.61 20.59
CA SER A 25 -11.54 15.58 21.56
C SER A 25 -10.09 15.08 21.35
N PRO A 26 -9.13 15.45 22.22
CA PRO A 26 -7.74 14.99 22.10
C PRO A 26 -7.60 13.46 22.26
N ILE A 27 -8.54 12.81 22.95
CA ILE A 27 -8.57 11.36 23.15
C ILE A 27 -8.90 10.66 21.84
N LYS A 28 -9.93 11.12 21.13
CA LYS A 28 -10.37 10.52 19.87
C LYS A 28 -9.31 10.64 18.77
N GLN A 29 -8.61 11.77 18.70
CA GLN A 29 -7.45 11.94 17.80
C GLN A 29 -6.32 10.96 18.10
N LYS A 30 -6.00 10.75 19.39
CA LYS A 30 -4.95 9.80 19.80
C LYS A 30 -5.30 8.36 19.45
N ILE A 31 -6.58 7.97 19.58
CA ILE A 31 -7.05 6.63 19.18
C ILE A 31 -6.92 6.46 17.67
N LEU A 32 -7.35 7.45 16.89
CA LEU A 32 -7.28 7.39 15.44
C LEU A 32 -5.84 7.34 14.93
N TYR A 33 -4.95 8.18 15.49
CA TYR A 33 -3.52 8.13 15.22
C TYR A 33 -2.92 6.75 15.50
N LYS A 34 -3.18 6.16 16.67
CA LYS A 34 -2.69 4.83 17.03
C LYS A 34 -3.18 3.75 16.06
N ARG A 35 -4.46 3.79 15.67
CA ARG A 35 -5.04 2.86 14.70
C ARG A 35 -4.39 3.01 13.32
N THR A 36 -4.26 4.25 12.82
CA THR A 36 -3.60 4.51 11.53
C THR A 36 -2.15 4.04 11.54
N LEU A 37 -1.41 4.35 12.61
CA LEU A 37 -0.02 3.92 12.75
C LEU A 37 0.10 2.39 12.79
N LEU A 38 -0.79 1.69 13.52
CA LEU A 38 -0.80 0.23 13.56
C LEU A 38 -1.06 -0.37 12.17
N ILE A 39 -2.04 0.15 11.43
CA ILE A 39 -2.36 -0.30 10.07
C ILE A 39 -1.15 -0.12 9.15
N VAL A 40 -0.47 1.03 9.24
CA VAL A 40 0.73 1.31 8.45
C VAL A 40 1.86 0.35 8.82
N ILE A 41 2.14 0.14 10.10
CA ILE A 41 3.18 -0.79 10.56
C ILE A 41 2.92 -2.20 10.03
N MET A 42 1.69 -2.71 10.17
CA MET A 42 1.33 -4.04 9.65
C MET A 42 1.51 -4.10 8.13
N SER A 43 1.06 -3.06 7.41
CA SER A 43 1.24 -2.96 5.96
C SER A 43 2.72 -2.97 5.56
N GLN A 44 3.59 -2.35 6.35
CA GLN A 44 5.04 -2.34 6.08
C GLN A 44 5.71 -3.68 6.33
N ILE A 45 5.28 -4.43 7.36
CA ILE A 45 5.79 -5.79 7.59
C ILE A 45 5.43 -6.67 6.40
N PHE A 46 4.15 -6.74 6.03
CA PHE A 46 3.71 -7.56 4.91
C PHE A 46 4.26 -7.07 3.56
N GLY A 47 4.28 -5.75 3.34
CA GLY A 47 4.83 -5.14 2.13
C GLY A 47 6.34 -5.36 2.00
N GLY A 48 7.08 -5.29 3.11
CA GLY A 48 8.51 -5.61 3.15
C GLY A 48 8.78 -7.08 2.86
N ALA A 49 8.04 -7.98 3.51
CA ALA A 49 8.17 -9.42 3.32
C ALA A 49 7.83 -9.84 1.89
N GLY A 50 6.68 -9.39 1.37
CA GLY A 50 6.23 -9.71 0.02
C GLY A 50 7.16 -9.15 -1.06
N LEU A 51 7.68 -7.92 -0.87
CA LEU A 51 8.62 -7.34 -1.82
C LEU A 51 9.96 -8.11 -1.83
N ALA A 52 10.51 -8.43 -0.64
CA ALA A 52 11.77 -9.16 -0.56
C ALA A 52 11.66 -10.59 -1.10
N ALA A 53 10.62 -11.33 -0.68
CA ALA A 53 10.33 -12.66 -1.21
C ALA A 53 10.07 -12.61 -2.73
N GLY A 54 9.29 -11.64 -3.19
CA GLY A 54 8.95 -11.46 -4.60
C GLY A 54 10.15 -11.09 -5.47
N VAL A 55 11.10 -10.30 -4.98
CA VAL A 55 12.36 -10.02 -5.69
C VAL A 55 13.21 -11.28 -5.80
N THR A 56 13.36 -12.06 -4.72
CA THR A 56 14.13 -13.31 -4.73
C THR A 56 13.51 -14.33 -5.68
N VAL A 57 12.23 -14.67 -5.48
CA VAL A 57 11.52 -15.67 -6.27
C VAL A 57 11.32 -15.18 -7.71
N GLY A 58 11.00 -13.91 -7.89
CA GLY A 58 10.76 -13.31 -9.21
C GLY A 58 12.02 -13.24 -10.06
N ALA A 59 13.20 -13.00 -9.47
CA ALA A 59 14.47 -13.05 -10.18
C ALA A 59 14.77 -14.48 -10.68
N LEU A 60 14.58 -15.48 -9.82
CA LEU A 60 14.75 -16.89 -10.19
C LEU A 60 13.76 -17.32 -11.27
N LEU A 61 12.48 -16.97 -11.10
CA LEU A 61 11.43 -17.26 -12.08
C LEU A 61 11.74 -16.62 -13.44
N ALA A 62 12.17 -15.35 -13.44
CA ALA A 62 12.51 -14.67 -14.67
C ALA A 62 13.77 -15.27 -15.33
N GLN A 63 14.77 -15.66 -14.55
CA GLN A 63 15.98 -16.32 -15.06
C GLN A 63 15.64 -17.65 -15.73
N ASP A 64 14.77 -18.45 -15.10
CA ASP A 64 14.27 -19.73 -15.61
C ASP A 64 13.48 -19.55 -16.91
N MET A 65 12.57 -18.57 -16.96
CA MET A 65 11.71 -18.32 -18.12
C MET A 65 12.40 -17.60 -19.28
N LEU A 66 13.43 -16.78 -19.02
CA LEU A 66 14.11 -15.95 -20.04
C LEU A 66 15.39 -16.58 -20.59
N GLY A 67 15.82 -17.74 -20.08
CA GLY A 67 16.91 -18.52 -20.66
C GLY A 67 18.32 -17.98 -20.41
N GLY A 68 18.56 -17.37 -19.24
CA GLY A 68 19.91 -17.04 -18.75
C GLY A 68 20.16 -15.60 -18.31
N ASP A 69 21.35 -15.34 -17.76
CA ASP A 69 21.73 -14.11 -17.04
C ASP A 69 21.65 -12.82 -17.87
N ARG A 70 21.60 -12.94 -19.19
CA ARG A 70 21.53 -11.80 -20.13
C ARG A 70 20.29 -10.93 -19.93
N TYR A 71 19.24 -11.46 -19.29
CA TYR A 71 17.98 -10.78 -19.05
C TYR A 71 17.69 -10.49 -17.57
N ALA A 72 18.66 -10.68 -16.68
CA ALA A 72 18.50 -10.51 -15.24
C ALA A 72 18.02 -9.08 -14.83
N GLY A 73 18.29 -8.06 -15.65
CA GLY A 73 17.84 -6.69 -15.41
C GLY A 73 16.40 -6.37 -15.83
N ILE A 74 15.78 -7.20 -16.68
CA ILE A 74 14.44 -6.92 -17.23
C ILE A 74 13.37 -6.86 -16.11
N PRO A 75 13.31 -7.82 -15.16
CA PRO A 75 12.30 -7.79 -14.12
C PRO A 75 12.37 -6.54 -13.25
N ALA A 76 13.59 -6.15 -12.85
CA ALA A 76 13.82 -4.95 -12.06
C ALA A 76 13.42 -3.67 -12.83
N ALA A 77 13.73 -3.60 -14.13
CA ALA A 77 13.34 -2.49 -14.99
C ALA A 77 11.82 -2.37 -15.12
N LEU A 78 11.11 -3.48 -15.35
CA LEU A 78 9.65 -3.51 -15.44
C LEU A 78 8.98 -3.14 -14.11
N LEU A 79 9.44 -3.70 -12.99
CA LEU A 79 8.95 -3.33 -11.66
C LEU A 79 9.15 -1.83 -11.39
N THR A 80 10.32 -1.29 -11.75
CA THR A 80 10.64 0.13 -11.56
C THR A 80 9.76 1.02 -12.44
N LEU A 81 9.59 0.67 -13.72
CA LEU A 81 8.73 1.39 -14.66
C LEU A 81 7.27 1.39 -14.20
N GLY A 82 6.76 0.22 -13.82
CA GLY A 82 5.41 0.05 -13.26
C GLY A 82 5.22 0.85 -11.97
N SER A 83 6.24 0.86 -11.10
CA SER A 83 6.26 1.66 -9.87
C SER A 83 6.21 3.15 -10.17
N ALA A 84 6.96 3.64 -11.16
CA ALA A 84 6.97 5.06 -11.53
C ALA A 84 5.60 5.52 -12.04
N ALA A 85 4.99 4.76 -12.95
CA ALA A 85 3.65 5.05 -13.46
C ALA A 85 2.61 5.01 -12.32
N ALA A 86 2.63 3.94 -11.52
CA ALA A 86 1.69 3.79 -10.42
C ALA A 86 1.86 4.85 -9.33
N ALA A 87 3.09 5.29 -9.04
CA ALA A 87 3.34 6.34 -8.05
C ALA A 87 2.57 7.62 -8.40
N PHE A 88 2.58 8.02 -9.68
CA PHE A 88 1.83 9.16 -10.18
C PHE A 88 0.31 8.96 -10.01
N PHE A 89 -0.23 7.82 -10.45
CA PHE A 89 -1.68 7.56 -10.37
C PHE A 89 -2.17 7.42 -8.93
N VAL A 90 -1.46 6.66 -8.09
CA VAL A 90 -1.79 6.47 -6.67
C VAL A 90 -1.68 7.77 -5.89
N GLY A 91 -0.68 8.61 -6.20
CA GLY A 91 -0.55 9.95 -5.63
C GLY A 91 -1.76 10.82 -5.99
N ARG A 92 -2.08 10.91 -7.28
CA ARG A 92 -3.22 11.71 -7.76
C ARG A 92 -4.56 11.22 -7.20
N LEU A 93 -4.74 9.91 -7.05
CA LEU A 93 -5.93 9.32 -6.46
C LEU A 93 -6.00 9.61 -4.95
N SER A 94 -4.85 9.60 -4.26
CA SER A 94 -4.74 9.97 -2.85
C SER A 94 -5.11 11.43 -2.62
N ASP A 95 -4.69 12.33 -3.51
CA ASP A 95 -5.00 13.76 -3.41
C ASP A 95 -6.48 14.04 -3.68
N ARG A 96 -7.08 13.33 -4.65
CA ARG A 96 -8.48 13.56 -5.07
C ARG A 96 -9.52 12.87 -4.19
N PHE A 97 -9.26 11.65 -3.75
CA PHE A 97 -10.23 10.81 -3.02
C PHE A 97 -9.75 10.41 -1.61
N GLY A 98 -8.62 10.95 -1.17
CA GLY A 98 -8.04 10.71 0.15
C GLY A 98 -7.06 9.54 0.19
N ARG A 99 -6.13 9.61 1.16
CA ARG A 99 -4.99 8.68 1.31
C ARG A 99 -5.41 7.22 1.36
N ARG A 100 -6.50 6.90 2.06
CA ARG A 100 -6.99 5.53 2.22
C ARG A 100 -7.42 4.90 0.89
N MET A 101 -8.16 5.64 0.06
CA MET A 101 -8.61 5.14 -1.24
C MET A 101 -7.44 5.03 -2.21
N GLY A 102 -6.57 6.03 -2.25
CA GLY A 102 -5.35 6.01 -3.06
C GLY A 102 -4.49 4.78 -2.78
N LEU A 103 -4.08 4.60 -1.52
CA LEU A 103 -3.24 3.46 -1.13
C LEU A 103 -3.95 2.12 -1.26
N GLY A 104 -5.24 2.04 -0.92
CA GLY A 104 -6.00 0.80 -1.07
C GLY A 104 -6.04 0.32 -2.52
N THR A 105 -6.26 1.24 -3.47
CA THR A 105 -6.32 0.90 -4.90
C THR A 105 -4.95 0.44 -5.41
N GLY A 106 -3.88 1.09 -4.99
CA GLY A 106 -2.52 0.70 -5.38
C GLY A 106 -2.10 -0.67 -4.83
N PHE A 107 -2.47 -1.00 -3.58
CA PHE A 107 -2.24 -2.35 -3.04
C PHE A 107 -3.09 -3.42 -3.73
N LEU A 108 -4.35 -3.14 -4.05
CA LEU A 108 -5.20 -4.06 -4.81
C LEU A 108 -4.59 -4.35 -6.19
N LEU A 109 -4.15 -3.31 -6.91
CA LEU A 109 -3.53 -3.46 -8.22
C LEU A 109 -2.21 -4.26 -8.13
N GLY A 110 -1.41 -4.01 -7.09
CA GLY A 110 -0.22 -4.81 -6.80
C GLY A 110 -0.53 -6.28 -6.53
N GLY A 111 -1.60 -6.55 -5.78
CA GLY A 111 -2.09 -7.91 -5.51
C GLY A 111 -2.56 -8.63 -6.78
N VAL A 112 -3.29 -7.95 -7.66
CA VAL A 112 -3.64 -8.46 -9.00
C VAL A 112 -2.38 -8.77 -9.80
N GLY A 113 -1.38 -7.88 -9.78
CA GLY A 113 -0.08 -8.13 -10.40
C GLY A 113 0.60 -9.39 -9.88
N ALA A 114 0.57 -9.63 -8.55
CA ALA A 114 1.13 -10.86 -7.96
C ALA A 114 0.40 -12.12 -8.44
N ILE A 115 -0.94 -12.11 -8.53
CA ILE A 115 -1.72 -13.23 -9.07
C ILE A 115 -1.34 -13.49 -10.54
N ILE A 116 -1.17 -12.43 -11.34
CA ILE A 116 -0.74 -12.55 -12.74
C ILE A 116 0.67 -13.16 -12.83
N VAL A 117 1.61 -12.77 -11.95
CA VAL A 117 2.96 -13.38 -11.90
C VAL A 117 2.88 -14.88 -11.60
N ILE A 118 2.07 -15.29 -10.62
CA ILE A 118 1.87 -16.71 -10.29
C ILE A 118 1.29 -17.46 -11.48
N TYR A 119 0.26 -16.89 -12.12
CA TYR A 119 -0.36 -17.51 -13.30
C TYR A 119 0.61 -17.59 -14.49
N ALA A 120 1.46 -16.58 -14.69
CA ALA A 120 2.50 -16.56 -15.71
C ALA A 120 3.51 -17.70 -15.50
N ALA A 121 3.89 -17.96 -14.25
CA ALA A 121 4.79 -19.04 -13.91
C ALA A 121 4.21 -20.41 -14.30
N VAL A 122 2.94 -20.67 -13.94
CA VAL A 122 2.27 -21.96 -14.22
C VAL A 122 2.02 -22.16 -15.72
N SER A 123 1.68 -21.08 -16.44
CA SER A 123 1.42 -21.12 -17.89
C SER A 123 2.69 -21.00 -18.75
N ASN A 124 3.85 -20.80 -18.12
CA ASN A 124 5.14 -20.53 -18.76
C ASN A 124 5.08 -19.39 -19.81
N SER A 125 4.35 -18.32 -19.48
CA SER A 125 4.11 -17.19 -20.40
C SER A 125 4.88 -15.94 -19.99
N VAL A 126 5.94 -15.63 -20.73
CA VAL A 126 6.81 -14.46 -20.49
C VAL A 126 6.05 -13.13 -20.60
N ILE A 127 5.07 -13.04 -21.51
CA ILE A 127 4.27 -11.82 -21.69
C ILE A 127 3.43 -11.54 -20.44
N LEU A 128 2.80 -12.59 -19.88
CA LEU A 128 2.05 -12.48 -18.63
C LEU A 128 2.98 -12.14 -17.46
N LEU A 129 4.19 -12.68 -17.44
CA LEU A 129 5.19 -12.32 -16.43
C LEU A 129 5.49 -10.82 -16.48
N PHE A 130 5.73 -10.25 -17.66
CA PHE A 130 6.02 -8.82 -17.82
C PHE A 130 4.85 -7.93 -17.40
N LEU A 131 3.63 -8.30 -17.77
CA LEU A 131 2.43 -7.60 -17.32
C LEU A 131 2.26 -7.68 -15.81
N GLY A 132 2.45 -8.86 -15.23
CA GLY A 132 2.38 -9.09 -13.79
C GLY A 132 3.40 -8.23 -13.03
N LEU A 133 4.65 -8.17 -13.50
CA LEU A 133 5.69 -7.34 -12.91
C LEU A 133 5.40 -5.83 -13.02
N LEU A 134 4.88 -5.36 -14.17
CA LEU A 134 4.46 -3.97 -14.33
C LEU A 134 3.34 -3.61 -13.34
N LEU A 135 2.30 -4.46 -13.22
CA LEU A 135 1.21 -4.22 -12.27
C LEU A 135 1.67 -4.35 -10.82
N ASN A 136 2.56 -5.30 -10.52
CA ASN A 136 3.11 -5.48 -9.18
C ASN A 136 3.91 -4.25 -8.71
N GLY A 137 4.50 -3.50 -9.66
CA GLY A 137 5.10 -2.19 -9.41
C GLY A 137 4.15 -1.21 -8.69
N ALA A 138 2.84 -1.32 -8.89
CA ALA A 138 1.87 -0.53 -8.13
C ALA A 138 1.87 -0.84 -6.64
N GLY A 139 2.02 -2.11 -6.26
CA GLY A 139 2.18 -2.52 -4.86
C GLY A 139 3.46 -1.95 -4.25
N ASN A 140 4.57 -1.97 -5.00
CA ASN A 140 5.84 -1.41 -4.56
C ASN A 140 5.76 0.13 -4.36
N ALA A 141 5.24 0.87 -5.35
CA ALA A 141 5.03 2.31 -5.24
C ALA A 141 4.11 2.68 -4.06
N THR A 142 3.04 1.91 -3.88
CA THR A 142 2.10 2.09 -2.77
C THR A 142 2.76 1.82 -1.44
N ASN A 143 3.60 0.79 -1.33
CA ASN A 143 4.33 0.48 -0.10
C ASN A 143 5.24 1.63 0.32
N LEU A 144 5.97 2.23 -0.64
CA LEU A 144 6.79 3.42 -0.42
C LEU A 144 5.96 4.61 0.07
N GLN A 145 4.78 4.84 -0.52
CA GLN A 145 3.88 5.93 -0.09
C GLN A 145 3.23 5.64 1.27
N ALA A 146 2.89 4.38 1.57
CA ALA A 146 2.22 3.97 2.79
C ALA A 146 3.04 4.27 4.05
N ARG A 147 4.39 4.23 3.96
CA ARG A 147 5.29 4.61 5.07
C ARG A 147 5.02 6.00 5.62
N TYR A 148 4.57 6.93 4.77
CA TYR A 148 4.30 8.32 5.15
C TYR A 148 2.87 8.54 5.65
N ALA A 149 1.93 7.67 5.32
CA ALA A 149 0.53 7.80 5.75
C ALA A 149 0.36 7.72 7.28
N GLY A 150 1.30 7.09 7.98
CA GLY A 150 1.32 7.06 9.45
C GLY A 150 1.55 8.45 10.07
N THR A 151 2.02 9.42 9.29
CA THR A 151 2.25 10.80 9.74
C THR A 151 1.06 11.73 9.55
N ASP A 152 0.04 11.31 8.80
CA ASP A 152 -1.10 12.17 8.43
C ASP A 152 -1.83 12.71 9.68
N LEU A 153 -1.89 11.90 10.76
CA LEU A 153 -2.49 12.27 12.04
C LEU A 153 -1.47 12.54 13.16
N ALA A 154 -0.17 12.50 12.84
CA ALA A 154 0.89 12.65 13.82
C ALA A 154 1.14 14.13 14.14
N LYS A 155 1.28 14.46 15.42
CA LYS A 155 1.78 15.77 15.86
C LYS A 155 3.22 15.97 15.34
N PRO A 156 3.73 17.21 15.19
CA PRO A 156 5.07 17.47 14.67
C PRO A 156 6.18 16.66 15.35
N LYS A 157 6.13 16.53 16.68
CA LYS A 157 7.09 15.73 17.48
C LYS A 157 7.00 14.21 17.26
N GLN A 158 5.91 13.71 16.68
CA GLN A 158 5.63 12.27 16.50
C GLN A 158 5.87 11.80 15.06
N ARG A 159 5.95 12.72 14.08
CA ARG A 159 6.10 12.38 12.66
C ARG A 159 7.36 11.58 12.37
N ALA A 160 8.50 12.02 12.90
CA ALA A 160 9.77 11.33 12.74
C ALA A 160 9.68 9.90 13.30
N THR A 161 9.18 9.75 14.53
CA THR A 161 8.99 8.44 15.17
C THR A 161 8.09 7.52 14.35
N ALA A 162 6.96 8.04 13.83
CA ALA A 162 6.03 7.25 13.03
C ALA A 162 6.68 6.72 11.73
N ILE A 163 7.44 7.56 11.02
CA ILE A 163 8.19 7.14 9.82
C ILE A 163 9.26 6.11 10.20
N SER A 164 10.04 6.37 11.25
CA SER A 164 11.09 5.44 11.71
C SER A 164 10.52 4.07 12.06
N MET A 165 9.39 4.03 12.79
CA MET A 165 8.71 2.77 13.11
C MET A 165 8.26 2.04 11.83
N ALA A 166 7.70 2.74 10.86
CA ALA A 166 7.30 2.16 9.58
C ALA A 166 8.49 1.59 8.79
N MET A 167 9.63 2.31 8.77
CA MET A 167 10.84 1.85 8.10
C MET A 167 11.44 0.61 8.78
N VAL A 168 11.55 0.61 10.12
CA VAL A 168 12.01 -0.55 10.89
C VAL A 168 11.10 -1.77 10.66
N ALA A 169 9.79 -1.56 10.68
CA ALA A 169 8.81 -2.60 10.39
C ALA A 169 8.98 -3.19 8.98
N THR A 170 9.32 -2.36 7.99
CA THR A 170 9.64 -2.84 6.64
C THR A 170 10.88 -3.73 6.67
N THR A 171 11.93 -3.31 7.37
CA THR A 171 13.16 -4.10 7.49
C THR A 171 12.89 -5.46 8.10
N PHE A 172 12.11 -5.54 9.18
CA PHE A 172 11.68 -6.82 9.75
C PHE A 172 10.96 -7.69 8.73
N GLY A 173 10.01 -7.12 7.99
CA GLY A 173 9.33 -7.82 6.90
C GLY A 173 10.31 -8.35 5.85
N ALA A 174 11.19 -7.49 5.34
CA ALA A 174 12.14 -7.83 4.29
C ALA A 174 13.14 -8.93 4.69
N VAL A 175 13.53 -8.98 5.98
CA VAL A 175 14.38 -10.05 6.51
C VAL A 175 13.58 -11.35 6.67
N ALA A 176 12.35 -11.27 7.18
CA ALA A 176 11.52 -12.47 7.40
C ALA A 176 11.02 -13.08 6.08
N GLY A 177 10.70 -12.27 5.07
CA GLY A 177 10.05 -12.69 3.82
C GLY A 177 10.75 -13.85 3.09
N PRO A 178 12.02 -13.71 2.67
CA PRO A 178 12.74 -14.78 1.97
C PRO A 178 12.97 -16.04 2.80
N ASN A 179 12.86 -15.98 4.14
CA ASN A 179 12.97 -17.16 5.01
C ASN A 179 11.65 -17.94 5.15
N LEU A 180 10.53 -17.39 4.63
CA LEU A 180 9.19 -17.97 4.70
C LEU A 180 8.74 -18.63 3.39
N VAL A 181 9.54 -18.50 2.32
CA VAL A 181 9.33 -19.18 1.04
C VAL A 181 10.17 -20.46 0.98
#